data_AF-A0A0S9P0I9-F1
#
_entry.id   AF-A0A0S9P0I9-F1
#
_cell.length_a   1.000
_cell.length_b   1.000
_cell.length_c   1.000
_cell.angle_alpha   90.00
_cell.angle_beta   90.00
_cell.angle_gamma   90.00
#
_symmetry.space_group_name_H-M   'P 1'
#
loop_
_entity.id
_entity.type
_entity.pdbx_description
1 polymer ?
#
loop_
_entity_poly.entity_id
_entity_poly.type
_entity_poly.pdbx_seq_one_letter_code
_entity_poly.pdbx_strand_id
1 'polypeptide(L)' 'MHMSRSALPALQTLAALPARDADMLLGSAERMCRAQSGREQQKALRRIAVYRRVLGLPPSMQLMQERWAASA' A
#
# COMPACT_ATOMS: atom_id res chain seq x y z
N MET A 1 10.12 23.34 -9.07
CA MET A 1 9.74 21.94 -9.35
C MET A 1 10.01 21.09 -8.10
N HIS A 2 9.01 20.87 -7.26
CA HIS A 2 9.15 19.95 -6.13
C HIS A 2 9.15 18.53 -6.69
N MET A 3 10.34 17.96 -6.85
CA MET A 3 10.51 16.54 -7.16
C MET A 3 9.88 15.74 -6.03
N SER A 4 8.66 15.23 -6.26
CA SER A 4 8.09 14.10 -5.53
C SER A 4 9.19 13.05 -5.44
N ARG A 5 9.67 12.74 -4.22
CA ARG A 5 10.61 11.65 -3.93
C ARG A 5 9.92 10.31 -4.27
N SER A 6 9.90 10.10 -5.57
CA SER A 6 9.70 8.95 -6.41
C SER A 6 9.02 7.71 -5.77
N ALA A 7 7.71 7.62 -5.98
CA ALA A 7 6.98 6.36 -5.87
C ALA A 7 7.49 5.30 -6.88
N LEU A 8 8.19 5.75 -7.94
CA LEU A 8 8.68 4.94 -9.05
C LEU A 8 9.77 3.92 -8.67
N PRO A 9 10.87 4.28 -7.98
CA PRO A 9 11.87 3.32 -7.51
C PRO A 9 11.31 2.27 -6.57
N ALA A 10 10.45 2.66 -5.62
CA ALA A 10 9.81 1.70 -4.72
C ALA A 10 8.95 0.69 -5.49
N LEU A 11 8.19 1.15 -6.49
CA LEU A 11 7.44 0.28 -7.38
C LEU A 11 8.34 -0.63 -8.21
N GLN A 12 9.44 -0.10 -8.76
CA GLN A 12 10.41 -0.89 -9.52
C GLN A 12 11.07 -1.98 -8.67
N THR A 13 11.48 -1.64 -7.44
CA THR A 13 12.03 -2.60 -6.49
C THR A 13 11.01 -3.69 -6.17
N LEU A 14 9.75 -3.33 -5.91
CA LEU A 14 8.71 -4.31 -5.62
C LEU A 14 8.36 -5.18 -6.84
N ALA A 15 8.35 -4.60 -8.05
CA ALA A 15 8.08 -5.32 -9.29
C ALA A 15 9.17 -6.34 -9.66
N ALA A 16 10.40 -6.15 -9.16
CA ALA A 16 11.50 -7.08 -9.35
C ALA A 16 11.42 -8.32 -8.42
N LEU A 17 10.52 -8.31 -7.43
CA LEU A 17 10.36 -9.41 -6.49
C LEU A 17 9.33 -10.43 -6.98
N PRO A 18 9.39 -11.69 -6.51
CA PRO A 18 8.28 -12.62 -6.62
C PRO A 18 7.00 -12.01 -6.04
N ALA A 19 5.86 -12.27 -6.68
CA ALA A 19 4.56 -11.71 -6.27
C ALA A 19 4.23 -11.96 -4.78
N ARG A 20 4.59 -13.14 -4.26
CA ARG A 20 4.43 -13.49 -2.84
C ARG A 20 5.22 -12.58 -1.90
N ASP A 21 6.45 -12.25 -2.27
CA ASP A 21 7.35 -11.43 -1.44
C ASP A 21 6.93 -9.97 -1.49
N ALA A 22 6.55 -9.47 -2.67
CA ALA A 22 5.97 -8.15 -2.83
C ALA A 22 4.68 -7.98 -1.99
N ASP A 23 3.79 -8.98 -2.00
CA ASP A 23 2.57 -8.95 -1.18
C ASP A 23 2.88 -8.98 0.33
N MET A 24 3.83 -9.82 0.76
CA MET A 24 4.28 -9.87 2.15
C MET A 24 4.84 -8.52 2.63
N LEU A 25 5.68 -7.87 1.81
CA LEU A 25 6.25 -6.55 2.13
C LEU A 25 5.16 -5.48 2.20
N LEU A 26 4.24 -5.45 1.23
CA LEU A 26 3.13 -4.49 1.23
C LEU A 26 2.16 -4.72 2.40
N GLY A 27 1.90 -5.98 2.78
CA GLY A 27 1.13 -6.32 3.98
C GLY A 27 1.82 -5.88 5.27
N SER A 28 3.15 -5.98 5.33
CA SER A 28 3.93 -5.53 6.48
C SER A 28 3.95 -4.00 6.59
N ALA A 29 4.15 -3.30 5.47
CA ALA A 29 4.05 -1.85 5.38
C ALA A 29 2.66 -1.35 5.83
N GLU A 30 1.60 -2.04 5.42
CA GLU A 30 0.24 -1.68 5.80
C GLU A 30 0.02 -1.76 7.32
N ARG A 31 0.48 -2.83 7.98
CA ARG A 31 0.40 -2.96 9.45
C ARG A 31 1.16 -1.85 10.16
N MET A 32 2.35 -1.48 9.67
CA MET A 32 3.13 -0.37 10.22
C MET A 32 2.43 0.98 10.03
N CYS A 33 1.81 1.21 8.87
CA CYS A 33 1.07 2.45 8.62
C CYS A 33 -0.19 2.55 9.48
N ARG A 34 -0.86 1.42 9.78
CA ARG A 34 -2.03 1.39 10.68
C ARG A 34 -1.70 1.75 12.13
N ALA A 35 -0.47 1.49 12.57
CA ALA A 35 -0.01 1.91 13.89
C ALA A 35 0.19 3.44 13.99
N GLN A 36 0.14 4.16 12.86
CA GLN A 36 0.22 5.62 12.80
C GLN A 36 -1.19 6.22 12.74
N SER A 37 -1.36 7.41 13.31
CA SER A 37 -2.64 8.12 13.34
C SER A 37 -2.64 9.31 12.38
N GLY A 38 -3.78 9.59 11.74
CA GLY A 38 -4.05 10.88 11.06
C GLY A 38 -3.90 10.86 9.53
N ARG A 39 -3.67 12.05 8.94
CA ARG A 39 -3.68 12.25 7.47
C ARG A 39 -2.59 11.46 6.74
N GLU A 40 -1.45 11.25 7.38
CA GLU A 40 -0.32 10.54 6.78
C GLU A 40 -0.57 9.02 6.69
N GLN A 41 -1.29 8.44 7.65
CA GLN A 41 -1.77 7.06 7.58
C GLN A 41 -2.63 6.85 6.32
N GLN A 42 -3.63 7.70 6.10
CA GLN A 42 -4.52 7.59 4.94
C GLN A 42 -3.76 7.72 3.60
N LYS A 43 -2.78 8.63 3.51
CA LYS A 43 -1.93 8.76 2.33
C LYS A 43 -1.10 7.51 2.08
N ALA A 44 -0.50 6.94 3.13
CA ALA A 44 0.31 5.74 3.02
C ALA A 44 -0.53 4.52 2.60
N LEU A 45 -1.70 4.33 3.20
CA LEU A 45 -2.65 3.27 2.84
C LEU A 45 -3.14 3.39 1.39
N ARG A 46 -3.45 4.61 0.92
CA ARG A 46 -3.79 4.85 -0.49
C ARG A 46 -2.65 4.47 -1.42
N ARG A 47 -1.41 4.80 -1.05
CA ARG A 47 -0.22 4.45 -1.84
C ARG A 47 -0.01 2.95 -1.92
N ILE A 48 -0.18 2.23 -0.81
CA ILE A 48 -0.13 0.76 -0.78
C ILE A 48 -1.20 0.14 -1.68
N ALA A 49 -2.43 0.67 -1.67
CA ALA A 49 -3.49 0.20 -2.54
C ALA A 49 -3.16 0.39 -4.03
N VAL A 50 -2.54 1.52 -4.39
CA VAL A 50 -2.06 1.76 -5.75
C VAL A 50 -0.97 0.76 -6.14
N TYR A 51 -0.01 0.49 -5.25
CA TYR A 51 1.07 -0.45 -5.52
C TYR A 51 0.55 -1.86 -5.76
N ARG A 52 -0.39 -2.34 -4.92
CA ARG A 52 -1.03 -3.65 -5.13
C ARG A 52 -1.72 -3.73 -6.49
N ARG A 53 -2.46 -2.69 -6.87
CA ARG A 53 -3.15 -2.63 -8.17
C ARG A 53 -2.17 -2.67 -9.35
N VAL A 54 -1.08 -1.89 -9.30
CA VAL A 54 -0.06 -1.85 -10.36
C VAL A 54 0.65 -3.19 -10.51
N LEU A 55 0.88 -3.90 -9.41
CA LEU A 55 1.56 -5.19 -9.38
C LEU A 55 0.63 -6.40 -9.62
N GLY A 56 -0.67 -6.19 -9.85
CA GLY A 56 -1.65 -7.27 -10.01
C GLY A 56 -1.87 -8.11 -8.76
N LEU A 57 -1.54 -7.56 -7.58
CA LEU A 57 -1.70 -8.24 -6.30
C LEU A 57 -3.12 -8.08 -5.76
N PRO A 58 -3.61 -9.04 -4.96
CA PRO A 58 -4.92 -8.93 -4.35
C PRO A 58 -5.02 -7.65 -3.48
N PRO A 59 -6.21 -7.01 -3.43
CA PRO A 59 -6.42 -5.91 -2.51
C PRO A 59 -6.22 -6.40 -1.08
N SER A 60 -5.75 -5.52 -0.20
CA SER A 60 -5.67 -5.88 1.20
C SER A 60 -7.06 -6.17 1.74
N MET A 61 -7.25 -7.40 2.23
CA MET A 61 -8.46 -7.84 2.94
C MET A 61 -8.80 -6.88 4.09
N GLN A 62 -7.78 -6.32 4.73
CA GLN A 62 -7.92 -5.36 5.82
C GLN A 62 -8.37 -3.96 5.34
N LEU A 63 -7.91 -3.49 4.17
CA LEU A 63 -8.45 -2.27 3.55
C LEU A 63 -9.89 -2.45 3.04
N MET A 64 -10.24 -3.64 2.56
CA MET A 64 -11.62 -3.97 2.20
C MET A 64 -12.54 -3.96 3.41
N GLN A 65 -12.11 -4.55 4.54
CA GLN A 65 -12.86 -4.51 5.80
C GLN A 65 -13.13 -3.08 6.28
N GLU A 66 -12.14 -2.18 6.22
CA GLU A 66 -12.34 -0.76 6.58
C GLU A 66 -13.32 -0.04 5.65
N ARG A 67 -13.25 -0.29 4.34
CA ARG A 67 -14.21 0.31 3.38
C ARG A 67 -15.62 -0.19 3.62
N TRP A 68 -15.79 -1.46 3.97
CA TRP A 68 -17.09 -2.02 4.33
C TRP A 68 -17.59 -1.47 5.65
N ALA A 69 -16.75 -1.38 6.69
CA ALA A 69 -17.12 -0.80 7.98
C ALA A 69 -17.46 0.70 7.89
N ALA A 70 -16.84 1.45 6.98
CA ALA A 70 -17.16 2.87 6.75
C ALA A 70 -18.38 3.11 5.84
N SER A 71 -18.93 2.06 5.22
CA SER A 71 -20.11 2.13 4.35
C SER A 71 -21.37 1.51 4.99
N ALA A 72 -21.27 1.01 6.22
CA ALA A 72 -22.37 0.52 7.06
C ALA A 72 -22.74 1.57 8.11
#